data_AF-A0A4Q9DQA5-F1
#
_entry.id   AF-A0A4Q9DQA5-F1
#
_cell.length_a   1.000
_cell.length_b   1.000
_cell.length_c   1.000
_cell.angle_alpha   90.00
_cell.angle_beta   90.00
_cell.angle_gamma   90.00
#
_symmetry.space_group_name_H-M   'P 1'
#
loop_
_entity.id
_entity.type
_entity.pdbx_description
1 polymer ?
#
loop_
_entity_poly.entity_id
_entity_poly.type
_entity_poly.pdbx_seq_one_letter_code
_entity_poly.pdbx_strand_id
1 'polypeptide(L)'
;MVNFLISAVVNFFIDIHIRFLKLCEKHELHLAFLLALTTGMRQSEILALRWKDVDLEQSVLYVRQTLSHDGKQIYQDTKTKSSMRTITLIDRTLGELEAQKRKYEKKRRSAGARSFKIMI
;
A
#
# COMPACT_ATOMS: atom_id res chain seq x y z
N MET A 1 13.44 34.15 -2.96
CA MET A 1 14.53 33.24 -2.53
C MET A 1 14.01 32.01 -1.78
N VAL A 2 13.14 32.16 -0.76
CA VAL A 2 12.58 31.04 0.02
C VAL A 2 11.77 30.03 -0.83
N ASN A 3 10.88 30.51 -1.71
CA ASN A 3 10.07 29.61 -2.56
C ASN A 3 10.90 28.76 -3.53
N PHE A 4 12.03 29.27 -4.00
CA PHE A 4 12.93 28.53 -4.88
C PHE A 4 13.62 27.39 -4.11
N LEU A 5 14.07 27.66 -2.88
CA LEU A 5 14.70 26.65 -2.03
C LEU A 5 13.69 25.55 -1.65
N ILE A 6 12.45 25.91 -1.28
CA ILE A 6 11.39 24.94 -0.98
C ILE A 6 11.07 24.09 -2.22
N SER A 7 10.90 24.71 -3.38
CA SER A 7 10.63 23.98 -4.62
C SER A 7 11.77 23.04 -5.00
N ALA A 8 13.03 23.47 -4.85
CA ALA A 8 14.19 22.64 -5.12
C ALA A 8 14.26 21.42 -4.18
N VAL A 9 13.98 21.60 -2.89
CA VAL A 9 13.96 20.51 -1.90
C VAL A 9 12.83 19.52 -2.19
N VAL A 10 11.62 20.02 -2.50
CA VAL A 10 10.47 19.17 -2.84
C VAL A 10 10.74 18.38 -4.11
N ASN A 11 11.27 19.01 -5.16
CA ASN A 11 11.60 18.33 -6.41
C ASN A 11 12.67 17.26 -6.21
N PHE A 12 13.73 17.57 -5.46
CA PHE A 12 14.77 16.61 -5.12
C PHE A 12 14.22 15.37 -4.41
N PHE A 13 13.28 15.57 -3.47
CA PHE A 13 12.61 14.48 -2.77
C PHE A 13 11.75 13.64 -3.73
N ILE A 14 10.96 14.29 -4.59
CA ILE A 14 10.15 13.60 -5.62
C ILE A 14 11.03 12.76 -6.55
N ASP A 15 12.15 13.31 -7.01
CA ASP A 15 13.09 12.61 -7.89
C ASP A 15 13.68 11.37 -7.23
N ILE A 16 14.07 11.46 -5.95
CA ILE A 16 14.55 10.32 -5.18
C ILE A 16 13.48 9.23 -5.10
N HIS A 17 12.22 9.58 -4.82
CA HIS A 17 11.14 8.59 -4.74
C HIS A 17 10.85 7.91 -6.06
N ILE A 18 10.82 8.68 -7.15
CA ILE A 18 10.63 8.12 -8.49
C ILE A 18 11.76 7.15 -8.81
N ARG A 19 13.02 7.51 -8.50
CA ARG A 19 14.18 6.66 -8.73
C ARG A 19 14.14 5.39 -7.89
N PHE A 20 13.81 5.51 -6.61
CA PHE A 20 13.66 4.37 -5.71
C PHE A 20 12.59 3.39 -6.20
N LEU A 21 11.39 3.89 -6.55
CA LEU A 21 10.32 3.05 -7.07
C LEU A 21 10.71 2.34 -8.37
N LYS A 22 11.45 3.01 -9.26
CA LYS A 22 12.00 2.38 -10.48
C LYS A 22 13.00 1.27 -10.17
N LEU A 23 13.90 1.48 -9.21
CA LEU A 23 14.86 0.44 -8.80
C LEU A 23 14.17 -0.78 -8.20
N CYS A 24 13.07 -0.57 -7.49
CA CYS A 24 12.31 -1.64 -6.87
C CYS A 24 11.19 -2.22 -7.75
N GLU A 25 11.06 -1.82 -9.02
CA GLU A 25 9.91 -2.19 -9.88
C GLU A 25 9.70 -3.71 -9.99
N LYS A 26 10.79 -4.48 -10.02
CA LYS A 26 10.75 -5.95 -10.10
C LYS A 26 10.84 -6.65 -8.74
N HIS A 27 10.94 -5.88 -7.65
CA HIS A 27 11.06 -6.42 -6.32
C HIS A 27 9.70 -6.85 -5.76
N GLU A 28 9.65 -7.92 -4.97
CA GLU A 28 8.39 -8.45 -4.42
C GLU A 28 7.67 -7.42 -3.54
N LEU A 29 8.43 -6.62 -2.81
CA LEU A 29 7.93 -5.53 -1.96
C LEU A 29 7.59 -4.23 -2.71
N HIS A 30 7.65 -4.20 -4.05
CA HIS A 30 7.36 -2.98 -4.82
C HIS A 30 6.03 -2.33 -4.42
N LEU A 31 4.96 -3.14 -4.33
CA LEU A 31 3.63 -2.66 -3.98
C LEU A 31 3.60 -2.06 -2.56
N ALA A 32 4.34 -2.66 -1.61
CA ALA A 32 4.41 -2.14 -0.25
C ALA A 32 5.05 -0.73 -0.23
N PHE A 33 6.14 -0.54 -0.97
CA PHE A 33 6.79 0.76 -1.09
C PHE A 33 5.92 1.79 -1.81
N LEU A 34 5.25 1.39 -2.89
CA LEU A 34 4.33 2.25 -3.62
C LEU A 34 3.19 2.74 -2.73
N LEU A 35 2.59 1.84 -1.94
CA LEU A 35 1.54 2.20 -0.99
C LEU A 35 2.08 3.17 0.06
N ALA A 36 3.22 2.89 0.69
CA ALA A 36 3.82 3.78 1.68
C ALA A 36 3.99 5.22 1.14
N LEU A 37 4.50 5.35 -0.08
CA LEU A 37 4.79 6.65 -0.69
C LEU A 37 3.55 7.38 -1.21
N THR A 38 2.54 6.65 -1.70
CA THR A 38 1.35 7.27 -2.33
C THR A 38 0.18 7.46 -1.37
N THR A 39 0.15 6.74 -0.25
CA THR A 39 -0.97 6.77 0.71
C THR A 39 -0.56 7.22 2.11
N GLY A 40 0.75 7.30 2.39
CA GLY A 40 1.27 7.63 3.71
C GLY A 40 0.96 6.57 4.78
N MET A 41 0.62 5.35 4.38
CA MET A 41 0.38 4.25 5.31
C MET A 41 1.65 3.83 6.04
N ARG A 42 1.49 3.44 7.31
CA ARG A 42 2.57 2.86 8.11
C ARG A 42 2.83 1.42 7.70
N GLN A 43 4.06 0.94 7.92
CA GLN A 43 4.44 -0.45 7.61
C GLN A 43 3.46 -1.47 8.20
N SER A 44 3.05 -1.33 9.47
CA SER A 44 2.12 -2.26 10.11
C SER A 44 0.72 -2.25 9.48
N GLU A 45 0.27 -1.12 8.93
CA GLU A 45 -1.00 -1.01 8.20
C GLU A 45 -0.91 -1.71 6.83
N ILE A 46 0.20 -1.49 6.12
CA ILE A 46 0.45 -2.09 4.80
C ILE A 46 0.54 -3.62 4.91
N LEU A 47 1.29 -4.12 5.88
CA LEU A 47 1.45 -5.57 6.09
C LEU A 47 0.17 -6.25 6.57
N ALA A 48 -0.78 -5.51 7.14
CA ALA A 48 -2.07 -6.04 7.52
C ALA A 48 -3.14 -5.86 6.44
N LEU A 49 -2.86 -5.18 5.32
CA LEU A 49 -3.86 -4.85 4.30
C LEU A 49 -4.40 -6.12 3.60
N ARG A 50 -5.72 -6.19 3.43
CA ARG A 50 -6.41 -7.32 2.78
C ARG A 50 -7.09 -6.85 1.51
N TRP A 51 -7.26 -7.76 0.56
CA TRP A 51 -8.02 -7.49 -0.68
C TRP A 51 -9.44 -6.99 -0.45
N LYS A 52 -10.11 -7.45 0.61
CA LYS A 52 -11.48 -6.99 0.95
C LYS A 52 -11.54 -5.55 1.46
N ASP A 53 -10.40 -4.97 1.82
CA ASP A 53 -10.28 -3.59 2.28
C ASP A 53 -9.85 -2.65 1.14
N VAL A 54 -9.80 -3.13 -0.11
CA VAL A 54 -9.49 -2.34 -1.32
C VAL A 54 -10.68 -2.39 -2.26
N ASP A 55 -11.23 -1.22 -2.57
CA ASP A 55 -12.30 -1.04 -3.55
C ASP A 55 -11.69 -0.41 -4.81
N LEU A 56 -11.44 -1.26 -5.80
CA LEU A 56 -10.82 -0.85 -7.06
C LEU A 56 -11.79 -0.06 -7.94
N GLU A 57 -13.11 -0.29 -7.80
CA GLU A 57 -14.12 0.42 -8.60
C GLU A 57 -14.25 1.86 -8.13
N GLN A 58 -14.26 2.07 -6.81
CA GLN A 58 -14.32 3.39 -6.20
C GLN A 58 -12.93 4.03 -6.04
N SER A 59 -11.85 3.34 -6.42
CA SER A 59 -10.47 3.81 -6.27
C SER A 59 -10.14 4.23 -4.84
N VAL A 60 -10.54 3.43 -3.85
CA VAL A 60 -10.28 3.70 -2.43
C VAL A 60 -9.73 2.47 -1.70
N LEU A 61 -8.92 2.71 -0.68
CA LEU A 61 -8.52 1.69 0.29
C LEU A 61 -8.99 2.08 1.70
N TYR A 62 -9.28 1.08 2.51
CA TYR A 62 -9.70 1.26 3.90
C TYR A 62 -8.62 0.76 4.86
N VAL A 63 -8.06 1.65 5.67
CA VAL A 63 -7.14 1.27 6.75
C VAL A 63 -7.97 0.87 7.97
N ARG A 64 -7.95 -0.41 8.33
CA ARG A 64 -8.83 -0.99 9.38
C ARG A 64 -8.12 -1.81 10.45
N GLN A 65 -6.84 -2.10 10.25
CA GLN A 65 -6.08 -3.01 11.10
C GLN A 65 -4.58 -2.81 10.89
N THR A 66 -3.83 -3.23 11.89
CA THR A 66 -2.37 -3.20 11.92
C THR A 66 -1.81 -4.57 12.30
N LEU A 67 -0.62 -4.88 11.81
CA LEU A 67 0.16 -6.04 12.23
C LEU A 67 1.03 -5.65 13.44
N SER A 68 1.08 -6.51 14.45
CA SER A 68 1.98 -6.35 15.59
C SER A 68 3.45 -6.33 15.14
N HIS A 69 4.30 -5.69 15.93
CA HIS A 69 5.72 -5.58 15.60
C HIS A 69 6.42 -6.95 15.48
N ASP A 70 5.97 -7.95 16.23
CA ASP A 70 6.48 -9.33 16.14
C ASP A 70 5.87 -10.15 14.98
N GLY A 71 4.95 -9.57 14.22
CA GLY A 71 4.29 -10.19 13.07
C GLY A 71 3.27 -11.28 13.42
N LYS A 72 2.95 -11.49 14.71
CA LYS A 72 2.13 -12.63 15.16
C LYS A 72 0.66 -12.31 15.33
N GLN A 73 0.30 -11.03 15.47
CA GLN A 73 -1.07 -10.61 15.80
C GLN A 73 -1.55 -9.51 14.86
N ILE A 74 -2.80 -9.64 14.43
CA ILE A 74 -3.50 -8.57 13.71
C ILE A 74 -4.41 -7.86 14.71
N TYR A 75 -4.13 -6.59 14.95
CA TYR A 75 -5.00 -5.72 15.72
C TYR A 75 -5.98 -5.07 14.76
N GLN A 76 -7.27 -5.35 14.94
CA GLN A 76 -8.28 -4.49 14.35
C GLN A 76 -8.24 -3.17 15.11
N ASP A 77 -8.19 -2.05 14.39
CA ASP A 77 -8.15 -0.73 15.00
C ASP A 77 -9.54 -0.41 15.58
N THR A 78 -9.89 -1.06 16.68
CA THR A 78 -11.12 -0.84 17.46
C THR A 78 -10.99 0.35 18.40
N LYS A 79 -9.78 0.91 18.54
CA LYS A 79 -9.51 2.10 19.34
C LYS A 79 -9.83 3.35 18.51
N THR A 80 -11.12 3.71 18.55
CA THR A 80 -11.76 4.94 18.04
C THR A 80 -11.93 5.06 16.52
N LYS A 81 -13.05 5.65 16.07
CA LYS A 81 -13.33 6.00 14.66
C LYS A 81 -12.23 6.85 14.00
N SER A 82 -11.36 7.47 14.79
CA SER A 82 -10.26 8.34 14.35
C SER A 82 -9.13 7.58 13.64
N SER A 83 -8.90 6.30 13.98
CA SER A 83 -7.82 5.50 13.38
C SER A 83 -8.24 4.84 12.05
N MET A 84 -9.53 4.56 11.88
CA MET A 84 -10.07 4.06 10.61
C MET A 84 -10.19 5.21 9.61
N ARG A 85 -9.47 5.10 8.48
CA ARG A 85 -9.52 6.10 7.42
C ARG A 85 -9.67 5.46 6.05
N THR A 86 -10.31 6.21 5.17
CA THR A 86 -10.39 5.90 3.74
C THR A 86 -9.34 6.74 3.02
N ILE A 87 -8.58 6.13 2.13
CA ILE A 87 -7.57 6.81 1.31
C ILE A 87 -7.94 6.62 -0.15
N THR A 88 -8.11 7.73 -0.87
CA THR A 88 -8.27 7.71 -2.33
C THR A 88 -6.96 7.33 -2.99
N LEU A 89 -7.03 6.41 -3.95
CA LEU A 89 -5.91 5.92 -4.72
C LEU A 89 -5.71 6.78 -5.96
N ILE A 90 -4.46 7.09 -6.28
CA ILE A 90 -4.09 7.65 -7.59
C ILE A 90 -4.06 6.54 -8.64
N ASP A 91 -4.28 6.90 -9.91
CA ASP A 91 -4.35 5.97 -11.05
C ASP A 91 -3.16 5.01 -11.12
N ARG A 92 -1.95 5.52 -10.84
CA ARG A 92 -0.74 4.71 -10.82
C ARG A 92 -0.81 3.59 -9.79
N THR A 93 -1.25 3.89 -8.58
CA THR A 93 -1.38 2.90 -7.50
C THR A 93 -2.51 1.94 -7.78
N LEU A 94 -3.61 2.42 -8.36
CA LEU A 94 -4.73 1.59 -8.78
C LEU A 94 -4.30 0.54 -9.82
N GLY A 95 -3.60 0.96 -10.88
CA GLY A 95 -3.13 0.03 -11.92
C GLY A 95 -2.20 -1.05 -11.39
N GLU A 96 -1.31 -0.72 -10.45
CA GLU A 96 -0.45 -1.69 -9.79
C GLU A 96 -1.24 -2.65 -8.88
N LEU A 97 -2.23 -2.16 -8.15
CA LEU A 97 -3.12 -3.00 -7.34
C LEU A 97 -3.92 -3.98 -8.22
N GLU A 98 -4.44 -3.54 -9.36
CA GLU A 98 -5.12 -4.43 -10.31
C GLU A 98 -4.19 -5.52 -10.85
N ALA A 99 -2.96 -5.14 -11.23
CA ALA A 99 -1.96 -6.09 -11.72
C ALA A 99 -1.61 -7.12 -10.65
N GLN A 100 -1.48 -6.69 -9.40
CA GLN A 100 -1.21 -7.59 -8.28
C GLN A 100 -2.42 -8.49 -7.97
N LYS A 101 -3.65 -7.98 -8.07
CA LYS A 101 -4.87 -8.78 -7.89
C LYS A 101 -4.95 -9.93 -8.89
N ARG A 102 -4.65 -9.65 -10.17
CA ARG A 102 -4.59 -10.69 -11.23
C ARG A 102 -3.55 -11.77 -10.91
N LYS A 103 -2.35 -11.37 -10.48
CA LYS A 103 -1.28 -12.32 -10.07
C LYS A 103 -1.71 -13.17 -8.88
N TYR A 104 -2.30 -12.54 -7.87
CA TYR A 104 -2.81 -13.18 -6.67
C TYR A 104 -3.91 -14.21 -6.98
N GLU A 105 -4.88 -13.86 -7.82
CA GLU A 105 -5.97 -14.76 -8.19
C GLU A 105 -5.46 -15.98 -8.98
N LYS A 106 -4.47 -15.77 -9.86
CA LYS A 106 -3.80 -16.87 -10.57
C LYS A 106 -3.12 -17.83 -9.59
N LYS A 107 -2.34 -17.32 -8.63
CA LYS A 107 -1.69 -18.15 -7.58
C LYS A 107 -2.72 -18.91 -6.75
N ARG A 108 -3.80 -18.25 -6.33
CA ARG A 108 -4.86 -18.85 -5.50
C ARG A 108 -5.57 -20.00 -6.22
N ARG A 109 -5.79 -19.92 -7.53
CA ARG A 109 -6.39 -21.00 -8.33
C ARG A 109 -5.46 -22.23 -8.39
N SER A 110 -4.16 -22.02 -8.49
CA SER A 110 -3.17 -23.10 -8.57
C SER A 110 -2.87 -23.78 -7.22
N ALA A 111 -2.93 -23.06 -6.10
CA ALA A 111 -2.42 -23.54 -4.80
C ALA A 111 -3.48 -24.16 -3.85
N GLY A 112 -4.76 -24.12 -4.21
CA GLY A 112 -5.84 -24.51 -3.30
C GLY A 112 -6.07 -23.47 -2.19
N ALA A 113 -7.32 -23.29 -1.75
CA ALA A 113 -7.80 -22.08 -1.08
C ALA A 113 -7.36 -21.86 0.40
N ARG A 114 -6.16 -22.25 0.82
CA ARG A 114 -5.72 -22.05 2.22
C ARG A 114 -4.79 -20.83 2.35
N SER A 115 -5.28 -19.82 3.08
CA SER A 115 -4.53 -18.74 3.75
C SER A 115 -4.13 -17.47 3.01
N PHE A 116 -4.68 -17.17 1.82
CA PHE A 116 -4.33 -15.95 1.10
C PHE A 116 -5.12 -14.69 1.54
N LYS A 117 -5.22 -14.36 2.83
CA LYS A 117 -6.09 -13.22 3.25
C LYS A 117 -5.42 -11.84 3.08
N ILE A 118 -4.09 -11.81 3.16
CA ILE A 118 -3.26 -10.59 3.08
C ILE A 118 -2.85 -10.34 1.63
N MET A 119 -2.73 -9.06 1.27
CA MET A 119 -2.46 -8.62 -0.09
C MET A 119 -0.97 -8.64 -0.47
N ILE A 120 -0.09 -8.26 0.47
CA ILE A 120 1.37 -8.17 0.30
C ILE A 120 2.01 -9.52 0.59
#